data_AF-A7GMF5-F1
#
_entry.id   AF-A7GMF5-F1
#
_cell.length_a   1.000
_cell.length_b   1.000
_cell.length_c   1.000
_cell.angle_alpha   90.00
_cell.angle_beta   90.00
_cell.angle_gamma   90.00
#
_symmetry.space_group_name_H-M   'P 1'
#
loop_
_entity.id
_entity.type
_entity.pdbx_description
1 polymer ?
#
loop_
_entity_poly.entity_id
_entity_poly.type
_entity_poly.pdbx_seq_one_letter_code
_entity_poly.pdbx_strand_id
1 'polypeptide(L)'
;MIQDFLSIVREKRAEGLANWLITYKDIPFPAIRTFINYAEKDVKAITAACSLSFSNGITEGHINRLKTIKRMMYGRASSKL
;
A
#
# COMPACT_ATOMS: atom_id res chain seq x y z
N MET A 1 -12.12 2.10 9.53
CA MET A 1 -11.66 2.06 8.11
C MET A 1 -10.17 1.76 7.95
N ILE A 2 -9.24 2.71 8.18
CA ILE A 2 -7.79 2.45 7.95
C ILE A 2 -7.26 1.42 8.94
N GLN A 3 -7.64 1.54 10.22
CA GLN A 3 -7.24 0.57 11.23
C GLN A 3 -7.74 -0.85 10.90
N ASP A 4 -8.96 -0.97 10.40
CA ASP A 4 -9.53 -2.27 9.98
C ASP A 4 -8.79 -2.86 8.78
N PHE A 5 -8.37 -2.02 7.84
CA PHE A 5 -7.50 -2.46 6.73
C PHE A 5 -6.14 -2.96 7.26
N LEU A 6 -5.54 -2.21 8.18
CA LEU A 6 -4.25 -2.57 8.76
C LEU A 6 -4.33 -3.86 9.58
N SER A 7 -5.43 -4.10 10.32
CA SER A 7 -5.61 -5.36 11.05
C SER A 7 -5.76 -6.54 10.09
N ILE A 8 -6.53 -6.39 9.01
CA ILE A 8 -6.64 -7.41 7.94
C ILE A 8 -5.27 -7.81 7.40
N VAL A 9 -4.42 -6.83 7.05
CA VAL A 9 -3.10 -7.10 6.46
C VAL A 9 -2.11 -7.63 7.48
N ARG A 10 -2.06 -7.06 8.69
CA ARG A 10 -1.12 -7.47 9.75
C ARG A 10 -1.43 -8.85 10.31
N GLU A 11 -2.71 -9.14 10.49
CA GLU A 11 -3.20 -10.42 11.00
C GLU A 11 -3.39 -11.46 9.88
N LYS A 12 -3.03 -11.11 8.64
CA LYS A 12 -3.06 -11.99 7.47
C LYS A 12 -4.45 -12.59 7.18
N ARG A 13 -5.51 -11.85 7.49
CA ARG A 13 -6.91 -12.27 7.33
C ARG A 13 -7.47 -11.86 5.97
N ALA A 14 -7.01 -12.52 4.90
CA ALA A 14 -7.40 -12.19 3.52
C ALA A 14 -8.93 -12.16 3.30
N GLU A 15 -9.68 -13.03 3.99
CA GLU A 15 -11.14 -13.11 3.91
C GLU A 15 -11.85 -11.80 4.32
N GLY A 16 -11.24 -11.02 5.22
CA GLY A 16 -11.79 -9.75 5.69
C GLY A 16 -11.74 -8.64 4.64
N LEU A 17 -10.90 -8.77 3.60
CA LEU A 17 -10.67 -7.72 2.61
C LEU A 17 -11.91 -7.43 1.75
N ALA A 18 -12.62 -8.47 1.33
CA ALA A 18 -13.82 -8.31 0.50
C ALA A 18 -14.93 -7.54 1.25
N ASN A 19 -15.18 -7.93 2.50
CA ASN A 19 -16.13 -7.23 3.37
C ASN A 19 -15.72 -5.78 3.59
N TRP A 20 -14.44 -5.54 3.87
CA TRP A 20 -13.91 -4.18 4.06
C TRP A 20 -14.10 -3.28 2.84
N LEU A 21 -13.86 -3.80 1.62
CA LEU A 21 -14.08 -3.06 0.37
C LEU A 21 -15.55 -2.67 0.20
N ILE A 22 -16.48 -3.59 0.47
CA ILE A 22 -17.92 -3.33 0.36
C ILE A 22 -18.37 -2.30 1.40
N THR A 23 -17.96 -2.45 2.67
CA THR A 23 -18.38 -1.58 3.77
C THR A 23 -17.99 -0.11 3.54
N TYR A 24 -16.87 0.13 2.84
CA TYR A 24 -16.29 1.47 2.74
C TYR A 24 -16.33 2.07 1.33
N LYS A 25 -16.91 1.38 0.34
CA LYS A 25 -16.96 1.82 -1.06
C LYS A 25 -17.54 3.23 -1.27
N ASP A 26 -18.56 3.59 -0.47
CA ASP A 26 -19.34 4.81 -0.68
C ASP A 26 -19.11 5.93 0.32
N ILE A 27 -17.98 5.89 1.04
CA ILE A 27 -17.63 6.95 2.00
C ILE A 27 -17.56 8.34 1.31
N PRO A 28 -18.08 9.41 1.93
CA PRO A 28 -18.12 10.76 1.36
C PRO A 28 -16.76 11.48 1.28
N PHE A 29 -15.65 10.79 1.56
CA PHE A 29 -14.30 11.37 1.58
C PHE A 29 -13.51 10.97 0.30
N PRO A 30 -13.23 11.90 -0.62
CA PRO A 30 -12.63 11.58 -1.92
C PRO A 30 -11.24 10.92 -1.85
N ALA A 31 -10.38 11.38 -0.94
CA ALA A 31 -9.04 10.81 -0.75
C ALA A 31 -9.10 9.34 -0.30
N ILE A 32 -10.08 9.04 0.54
CA ILE A 32 -10.34 7.69 1.05
C ILE A 32 -10.91 6.80 -0.04
N ARG A 33 -11.89 7.29 -0.80
CA ARG A 33 -12.46 6.55 -1.94
C ARG A 33 -11.38 6.20 -2.96
N THR A 34 -10.46 7.12 -3.20
CA THR A 34 -9.29 6.87 -4.06
C THR A 34 -8.44 5.72 -3.53
N PHE A 35 -8.14 5.69 -2.24
CA PHE A 35 -7.43 4.58 -1.61
C PHE A 35 -8.17 3.24 -1.76
N ILE A 36 -9.48 3.21 -1.53
CA ILE A 36 -10.30 2.00 -1.65
C ILE A 36 -10.33 1.50 -3.09
N ASN A 37 -10.44 2.38 -4.08
CA ASN A 37 -10.38 2.02 -5.49
C ASN A 37 -9.02 1.41 -5.87
N TYR A 38 -7.91 1.92 -5.32
CA TYR A 38 -6.60 1.30 -5.53
C TYR A 38 -6.51 -0.06 -4.84
N ALA A 39 -7.01 -0.18 -3.62
CA ALA A 39 -7.05 -1.45 -2.91
C ALA A 39 -7.90 -2.50 -3.66
N GLU A 40 -9.02 -2.10 -4.28
CA GLU A 40 -9.87 -2.97 -5.12
C GLU A 40 -9.11 -3.46 -6.37
N LYS A 41 -8.33 -2.59 -7.02
CA LYS A 41 -7.47 -2.97 -8.16
C LYS A 41 -6.36 -3.95 -7.75
N ASP A 42 -5.81 -3.77 -6.56
CA ASP A 42 -4.68 -4.54 -6.04
C ASP A 42 -5.09 -5.72 -5.14
N VAL A 43 -6.36 -6.15 -5.15
CA VAL A 43 -6.88 -7.24 -4.30
C VAL A 43 -6.00 -8.50 -4.35
N LYS A 44 -5.52 -8.88 -5.54
CA LYS A 44 -4.65 -10.05 -5.69
C LYS A 44 -3.33 -9.88 -4.96
N ALA A 45 -2.71 -8.70 -5.07
CA ALA A 45 -1.46 -8.39 -4.40
C ALA A 45 -1.63 -8.34 -2.87
N ILE A 46 -2.72 -7.74 -2.38
CA ILE A 46 -3.04 -7.68 -0.95
C ILE A 46 -3.34 -9.07 -0.39
N THR A 47 -4.08 -9.90 -1.14
CA THR A 47 -4.36 -11.29 -0.78
C THR A 47 -3.07 -12.12 -0.71
N ALA A 48 -2.18 -11.95 -1.68
CA ALA A 48 -0.87 -12.58 -1.70
C ALA A 48 -0.01 -12.12 -0.51
N ALA A 49 -0.03 -10.84 -0.16
CA ALA A 49 0.68 -10.31 1.00
C ALA A 49 0.16 -10.90 2.33
N CYS A 50 -1.13 -11.25 2.40
CA CYS A 50 -1.69 -11.95 3.56
C CYS A 50 -1.33 -13.45 3.56
N SER A 51 -1.30 -14.10 2.40
CA SER A 51 -1.17 -15.57 2.32
C SER A 51 0.28 -16.06 2.30
N LEU A 52 1.20 -15.26 1.77
CA LEU A 52 2.59 -15.67 1.58
C LEU A 52 3.42 -15.41 2.85
N SER A 53 4.45 -16.23 3.03
CA SER A 53 5.44 -16.07 4.10
C SER A 53 6.48 -15.00 3.78
N PHE A 54 6.69 -14.71 2.50
CA PHE A 54 7.65 -13.71 2.02
C PHE A 54 6.96 -12.40 1.64
N SER A 55 7.71 -11.30 1.74
CA SER A 55 7.25 -9.96 1.37
C SER A 55 8.28 -9.23 0.53
N ASN A 56 7.84 -8.24 -0.24
CA ASN A 56 8.74 -7.35 -0.99
C ASN A 56 9.49 -6.33 -0.10
N GLY A 57 9.31 -6.38 1.23
CA GLY A 57 9.83 -5.37 2.15
C GLY A 57 11.36 -5.23 2.13
N ILE A 58 12.10 -6.33 1.99
CA ILE A 58 13.58 -6.28 1.90
C ILE A 58 14.01 -5.56 0.61
N THR A 59 13.41 -5.94 -0.52
CA THR A 59 13.68 -5.34 -1.82
C THR A 59 13.32 -3.85 -1.82
N GLU A 60 12.14 -3.50 -1.31
CA GLU A 60 11.70 -2.11 -1.17
C GLU A 60 12.61 -1.31 -0.23
N GLY A 61 13.11 -1.93 0.85
CA GLY A 61 14.08 -1.33 1.75
C GLY A 61 15.39 -0.97 1.05
N HIS A 62 15.95 -1.90 0.27
CA HIS A 62 17.14 -1.64 -0.55
C HIS A 62 16.90 -0.54 -1.58
N ILE A 63 15.76 -0.57 -2.28
CA ILE A 63 15.37 0.46 -3.24
C ILE A 63 15.25 1.82 -2.55
N ASN A 64 14.64 1.87 -1.36
CA ASN A 64 14.48 3.10 -0.60
C ASN A 64 15.83 3.67 -0.15
N ARG A 65 16.72 2.83 0.40
CA ARG A 65 18.10 3.22 0.75
C ARG A 65 18.83 3.79 -0.46
N LEU A 66 18.76 3.13 -1.60
CA LEU A 66 19.39 3.58 -2.83
C LEU A 66 18.80 4.91 -3.32
N LYS A 67 17.47 5.08 -3.29
CA LYS A 67 16.81 6.36 -3.61
C LYS A 67 17.26 7.49 -2.67
N THR A 68 17.44 7.21 -1.39
CA THR A 68 17.96 8.18 -0.42
C THR A 68 19.38 8.60 -0.73
N ILE A 69 20.28 7.63 -1.00
CA ILE A 69 21.67 7.92 -1.40
C ILE A 69 21.70 8.79 -2.65
N LYS A 70 20.93 8.43 -3.70
CA LYS A 70 20.83 9.22 -4.93
C LYS A 70 20.38 10.66 -4.69
N ARG A 71 19.37 10.89 -3.84
CA ARG A 71 18.86 12.23 -3.50
C ARG A 71 19.89 13.08 -2.74
N MET A 72 20.74 12.45 -1.92
CA MET A 72 21.84 13.16 -1.24
C MET A 72 22.97 13.50 -2.21
N MET A 73 23.29 12.60 -3.15
CA MET A 73 24.42 12.76 -4.07
C MET A 73 24.16 13.75 -5.21
N TYR A 74 23.02 13.64 -5.89
CA TYR A 74 22.75 14.44 -7.10
C TYR A 74 22.09 15.79 -6.81
N GLY A 75 21.98 16.16 -5.52
CA GLY A 75 21.03 17.17 -5.08
C GLY A 75 19.59 16.71 -5.33
N ARG A 76 18.62 17.40 -4.75
CA ARG A 76 17.24 17.27 -5.21
C ARG A 76 17.26 17.66 -6.68
N ALA A 77 17.12 16.71 -7.61
CA ALA A 77 16.98 16.99 -9.04
C ALA A 77 15.74 17.88 -9.23
N SER A 78 15.94 19.18 -9.05
CA SER A 78 14.98 20.22 -9.32
C SER A 78 15.04 20.41 -10.83
N SER A 79 14.06 19.88 -11.54
CA SER A 79 13.75 20.32 -12.89
C SER A 79 13.22 21.75 -12.81
N LYS A 80 14.13 22.72 -12.71
CA LYS A 80 13.85 24.14 -12.93
C LYS A 80 14.75 24.59 -14.07
N LEU A 81 14.23 24.43 -15.29
CA LEU A 81 14.53 25.20 -16.48
C LEU A 81 13.17 25.67 -17.02
#